data_AF-A0A845DQA6-F1
#
_entry.id   AF-A0A845DQA6-F1
#
_cell.length_a   1.000
_cell.length_b   1.000
_cell.length_c   1.000
_cell.angle_alpha   90.00
_cell.angle_beta   90.00
_cell.angle_gamma   90.00
#
_symmetry.space_group_name_H-M   'P 1'
#
loop_
_entity.id
_entity.type
_entity.pdbx_description
1 polymer ?
#
loop_
_entity_poly.entity_id
_entity_poly.type
_entity_poly.pdbx_seq_one_letter_code
_entity_poly.pdbx_strand_id
1 'polypeptide(L)' 'VKGILKMGILVKDIDMGLIDFLSIRDGREVYLCWKHGEEELAYWHDVDAGYGGRQPIDPADF' A
#
# COMPACT_ATOMS: atom_id res chain seq x y z
N VAL A 1 -8.37 12.50 -11.84
CA VAL A 1 -8.22 12.10 -10.42
C VAL A 1 -9.24 11.06 -9.95
N LYS A 2 -10.55 11.17 -10.26
CA LYS A 2 -11.57 10.16 -9.84
C LYS A 2 -11.38 8.72 -10.37
N GLY A 3 -10.63 8.51 -11.46
CA GLY A 3 -10.41 7.18 -12.04
C GLY A 3 -9.39 6.31 -11.31
N ILE A 4 -8.39 6.91 -10.66
CA ILE A 4 -7.31 6.20 -9.94
C ILE A 4 -7.84 5.52 -8.67
N LEU A 5 -8.76 6.17 -7.97
CA LEU A 5 -9.35 5.65 -6.72
C LEU A 5 -10.21 4.39 -6.92
N LYS A 6 -10.77 4.18 -8.13
CA LYS A 6 -11.53 2.96 -8.45
C LYS A 6 -10.65 1.73 -8.64
N MET A 7 -9.35 1.91 -8.83
CA MET A 7 -8.38 0.82 -8.98
C MET A 7 -7.73 0.44 -7.64
N GLY A 8 -8.19 1.00 -6.52
CA GLY A 8 -7.60 0.78 -5.19
C GLY A 8 -6.31 1.58 -4.95
N ILE A 9 -5.90 2.45 -5.88
CA ILE A 9 -4.67 3.24 -5.76
C ILE A 9 -4.95 4.55 -5.01
N LEU A 10 -4.19 4.80 -3.95
CA LEU A 10 -4.27 5.97 -3.10
C LEU A 10 -2.91 6.67 -3.05
N VAL A 11 -2.82 7.86 -3.65
CA VAL A 11 -1.63 8.71 -3.52
C VAL A 11 -1.66 9.36 -2.14
N LYS A 12 -0.71 8.98 -1.27
CA LYS A 12 -0.66 9.44 0.12
C LYS A 12 0.12 10.73 0.27
N ASP A 13 1.26 10.80 -0.39
CA ASP A 13 2.16 11.93 -0.35
C ASP A 13 2.94 11.96 -1.67
N ILE A 14 2.73 13.00 -2.46
CA ILE A 14 3.37 13.13 -3.77
C ILE A 14 4.83 13.58 -3.67
N ASP A 15 5.18 14.35 -2.63
CA ASP A 15 6.52 14.88 -2.43
C ASP A 15 7.47 13.77 -1.94
N MET A 16 6.95 12.84 -1.13
CA MET A 16 7.66 11.64 -0.71
C MET A 16 7.53 10.46 -1.70
N GLY A 17 6.67 10.59 -2.71
CA GLY A 17 6.36 9.53 -3.68
C GLY A 17 5.75 8.29 -3.03
N LEU A 18 4.81 8.48 -2.11
CA LEU A 18 4.15 7.43 -1.34
C LEU A 18 2.78 7.07 -1.93
N ILE A 19 2.59 5.79 -2.23
CA ILE A 19 1.39 5.25 -2.87
C ILE A 19 0.95 3.99 -2.13
N ASP A 20 -0.32 3.97 -1.74
CA ASP A 20 -0.98 2.80 -1.17
C ASP A 20 -1.88 2.14 -2.22
N PHE A 21 -2.00 0.82 -2.16
CA PHE A 21 -2.85 -0.01 -3.01
C PHE A 21 -3.74 -0.87 -2.12
N LEU A 22 -5.06 -0.74 -2.21
CA LEU A 22 -5.99 -1.56 -1.43
C LEU A 22 -5.87 -3.02 -1.86
N SER A 23 -5.71 -3.91 -0.89
CA SER A 23 -5.62 -5.36 -1.08
C SER A 23 -6.36 -6.11 0.04
N ILE A 24 -6.53 -7.41 -0.12
CA ILE A 24 -7.08 -8.31 0.90
C ILE A 24 -5.99 -9.28 1.34
N ARG A 25 -5.68 -9.30 2.63
CA ARG A 25 -4.77 -10.25 3.26
C ARG A 25 -5.52 -10.97 4.37
N ASP A 26 -5.49 -12.30 4.40
CA ASP A 26 -6.21 -13.10 5.41
C ASP A 26 -7.71 -12.72 5.57
N GLY A 27 -8.36 -12.36 4.47
CA GLY A 27 -9.78 -11.97 4.46
C GLY A 27 -10.09 -10.56 5.02
N ARG A 28 -9.06 -9.74 5.30
CA ARG A 28 -9.20 -8.35 5.76
C ARG A 28 -8.55 -7.36 4.80
N GLU A 29 -9.09 -6.15 4.75
CA GLU A 29 -8.53 -5.05 3.96
C GLU A 29 -7.22 -4.55 4.56
N VAL A 30 -6.22 -4.39 3.70
CA VAL A 30 -4.90 -3.81 4.01
C VAL A 30 -4.46 -2.91 2.86
N TYR A 31 -3.47 -2.06 3.10
CA TYR A 31 -2.80 -1.31 2.04
C TYR A 31 -1.42 -1.90 1.74
N LEU A 32 -1.18 -2.27 0.49
CA LEU A 32 0.18 -2.48 -0.01
C LEU A 32 0.79 -1.10 -0.23
N CYS A 33 1.98 -0.87 0.28
CA CYS A 33 2.57 0.45 0.40
C CYS A 33 3.88 0.48 -0.38
N TRP A 34 3.96 1.37 -1.37
CA TRP A 34 5.16 1.60 -2.15
C TRP A 34 5.63 3.04 -1.99
N LYS A 35 6.94 3.21 -1.85
CA LYS A 35 7.59 4.51 -1.79
C LYS A 35 8.62 4.67 -2.90
N HIS A 36 8.72 5.87 -3.45
CA HIS A 36 9.76 6.23 -4.41
C HIS A 36 11.17 5.82 -3.94
N GLY A 37 11.87 5.08 -4.79
CA GLY A 37 13.16 4.45 -4.48
C GLY A 37 13.08 2.95 -4.18
N GLU A 38 11.88 2.41 -3.93
CA GLU A 38 11.66 0.97 -3.84
C GLU A 38 11.46 0.37 -5.23
N GLU A 39 12.14 -0.73 -5.53
CA GLU A 39 12.04 -1.41 -6.84
C GLU A 39 10.70 -2.16 -6.99
N GLU A 40 10.15 -2.64 -5.87
CA GLU A 40 8.95 -3.48 -5.83
C GLU A 40 8.04 -3.16 -4.63
N LEU A 41 6.80 -3.62 -4.69
CA LEU A 41 5.88 -3.61 -3.55
C LEU A 41 6.35 -4.64 -2.51
N ALA A 42 7.10 -4.17 -1.52
CA ALA A 42 7.69 -5.02 -0.48
C ALA A 42 7.01 -4.90 0.88
N TYR A 43 6.07 -3.97 1.05
CA TYR A 43 5.46 -3.67 2.34
C TYR A 43 3.95 -3.53 2.25
N TRP A 44 3.27 -3.87 3.33
CA TRP A 44 1.86 -3.59 3.56
C TRP A 44 1.66 -2.98 4.94
N HIS A 45 0.50 -2.39 5.20
CA HIS A 45 0.10 -1.98 6.54
C HIS A 45 -1.43 -2.06 6.70
N ASP A 46 -1.89 -2.13 7.95
CA ASP A 46 -3.30 -2.02 8.27
C ASP A 46 -3.86 -0.67 7.83
N VAL A 47 -5.14 -0.64 7.47
CA VAL A 47 -5.81 0.57 6.96
C VAL A 47 -5.67 1.78 7.90
N ASP A 48 -5.61 1.53 9.21
CA ASP A 48 -5.51 2.57 10.25
C ASP A 48 -4.08 2.84 10.76
N ALA A 49 -3.09 2.03 10.37
CA ALA A 49 -1.72 2.14 10.88
C ALA A 49 -0.87 3.18 10.13
N GLY A 50 -1.20 3.42 8.86
CA GLY A 50 -0.45 4.32 7.98
C GLY A 50 1.00 3.88 7.73
N TYR A 51 1.80 4.78 7.16
CA TYR A 51 3.18 4.49 6.72
C TYR A 51 4.10 3.98 7.84
N GLY A 52 3.92 4.45 9.08
CA GLY A 52 4.74 4.03 10.23
C GLY A 52 4.49 2.58 10.67
N GLY A 53 3.37 1.98 10.25
CA GLY A 53 3.00 0.61 10.57
C GLY A 53 3.36 -0.41 9.48
N ARG A 54 4.29 -0.08 8.57
CA ARG A 54 4.68 -0.97 7.47
C ARG A 54 5.27 -2.28 7.99
N GLN A 55 4.80 -3.36 7.39
CA GLN A 55 5.27 -4.72 7.60
C GLN A 55 5.70 -5.29 6.25
N PRO A 56 6.76 -6.11 6.20
CA PRO A 56 7.18 -6.74 4.96
C PRO A 56 6.10 -7.68 4.44
N ILE A 57 5.98 -7.78 3.12
CA ILE A 57 5.15 -8.77 2.44
C ILE A 57 5.90 -10.09 2.45
N ASP A 58 5.27 -11.15 2.95
CA ASP A 58 5.75 -12.51 2.72
C ASP A 58 5.31 -12.98 1.33
N PRO A 59 6.16 -13.69 0.56
CA PRO A 59 5.76 -14.29 -0.71
C PRO A 59 4.50 -15.18 -0.67
N ALA A 60 4.08 -15.65 0.50
CA ALA A 60 2.85 -16.42 0.69
C ALA A 60 1.58 -15.55 0.92
N ASP A 61 1.71 -14.24 1.08
CA ASP A 61 0.60 -13.36 1.49
C ASP A 61 -0.36 -12.98 0.36
N PHE A 62 0.05 -13.10 -0.92
CA PHE A 62 -0.71 -12.66 -2.10
C PHE A 62 -0.51 -13.55 -3.34
#